data_AF-A0A2R3G6I2-F1
#
_entry.id   AF-A0A2R3G6I2-F1
#
_cell.length_a   1.000
_cell.length_b   1.000
_cell.length_c   1.000
_cell.angle_alpha   90.00
_cell.angle_beta   90.00
_cell.angle_gamma   90.00
#
_symmetry.space_group_name_H-M   'P 1'
#
loop_
_entity.id
_entity.type
_entity.pdbx_description
1 polymer ?
#
loop_
_entity_poly.entity_id
_entity_poly.type
_entity_poly.pdbx_seq_one_letter_code
_entity_poly.pdbx_strand_id
1 'polypeptide(L)'
;MSLNQLTNVHAYNLGVGENEQLIEIPSSNYDTAWNYGSFSLDKGFSTEGNFIGVESKELIHVISLDKHPEVNRLEDIDLLKIDAEGFELNVLNGAKNLIERHKPIIFVEAHIHHSNELISYLDKIGYKCYWFISERYQKNNYFKQEKSLGGMDFNLACFHKSKQSTLPEELRTTPNNLLTEIPIVSNRFDLPPKS
;
A
#
# COMPACT_ATOMS: atom_id res chain seq x y z
N MET A 1 16.10 -20.64 11.71
CA MET A 1 15.37 -20.08 12.87
C MET A 1 14.78 -18.75 12.42
N SER A 2 13.47 -18.55 12.52
CA SER A 2 12.89 -17.21 12.34
C SER A 2 13.16 -16.38 13.59
N LEU A 3 13.43 -15.08 13.44
CA LEU A 3 13.82 -14.20 14.56
C LEU A 3 12.74 -14.07 15.66
N ASN A 4 11.47 -14.34 15.33
CA ASN A 4 10.33 -13.99 16.20
C ASN A 4 9.45 -15.19 16.61
N GLN A 5 9.83 -16.43 16.30
CA GLN A 5 9.08 -17.67 16.66
C GLN A 5 7.59 -17.71 16.25
N LEU A 6 7.18 -16.85 15.31
CA LEU A 6 5.82 -16.86 14.78
C LEU A 6 5.65 -18.04 13.81
N THR A 7 4.65 -18.88 14.05
CA THR A 7 4.35 -20.07 13.22
C THR A 7 3.24 -19.85 12.21
N ASN A 8 2.57 -18.70 12.28
CA ASN A 8 1.43 -18.29 11.45
C ASN A 8 1.80 -17.14 10.50
N VAL A 9 3.09 -17.02 10.15
CA VAL A 9 3.61 -15.99 9.25
C VAL A 9 4.38 -16.68 8.14
N HIS A 10 3.95 -16.44 6.91
CA HIS A 10 4.54 -17.01 5.71
C HIS A 10 5.00 -15.86 4.82
N ALA A 11 6.26 -15.93 4.37
CA ALA A 11 6.84 -14.95 3.46
C ALA A 11 7.13 -15.63 2.12
N TYR A 12 6.75 -14.97 1.04
CA TYR A 12 6.98 -15.43 -0.33
C TYR A 12 7.82 -14.39 -1.05
N ASN A 13 8.95 -14.81 -1.63
CA ASN A 13 9.77 -13.93 -2.46
C ASN A 13 9.16 -13.85 -3.86
N LEU A 14 8.06 -13.11 -3.98
CA LEU A 14 7.27 -12.94 -5.19
C LEU A 14 6.80 -11.48 -5.30
N GLY A 15 6.73 -10.96 -6.52
CA GLY A 15 5.93 -9.79 -6.81
C GLY A 15 4.44 -10.16 -6.88
N VAL A 16 3.56 -9.20 -6.62
CA VAL A 16 2.11 -9.38 -6.76
C VAL A 16 1.59 -8.41 -7.81
N GLY A 17 0.79 -8.90 -8.75
CA GLY A 17 0.23 -8.09 -9.82
C GLY A 17 -0.91 -8.79 -10.55
N GLU A 18 -1.36 -8.20 -11.66
CA GLU A 18 -2.53 -8.71 -12.39
C GLU A 18 -2.28 -10.07 -13.04
N ASN A 19 -1.09 -10.27 -13.61
CA ASN A 19 -0.75 -11.42 -14.41
C ASN A 19 0.49 -12.15 -13.86
N GLU A 20 0.52 -13.46 -14.06
CA GLU A 20 1.71 -14.25 -13.81
C GLU A 20 2.77 -13.98 -14.88
N GLN A 21 3.96 -13.61 -14.44
CA GLN A 21 5.07 -13.30 -15.33
C GLN A 21 6.40 -13.36 -14.60
N LEU A 22 7.47 -13.58 -15.36
CA LEU A 22 8.83 -13.37 -14.89
C LEU A 22 9.26 -11.99 -15.40
N ILE A 23 9.57 -11.07 -14.49
CA ILE A 23 10.02 -9.72 -14.85
C ILE A 23 11.46 -9.51 -14.39
N GLU A 24 12.17 -8.68 -15.14
CA GLU A 24 13.50 -8.21 -14.78
C GLU A 24 13.36 -6.87 -14.05
N ILE A 25 13.88 -6.78 -12.83
CA ILE A 25 13.84 -5.57 -12.01
C ILE A 25 15.26 -5.07 -11.68
N PRO A 26 15.44 -3.76 -11.42
CA PRO A 26 16.68 -3.26 -10.83
C PRO A 26 16.90 -3.85 -9.44
N SER A 27 18.14 -4.18 -9.13
CA SER A 27 18.55 -4.72 -7.83
C SER A 27 19.87 -4.11 -7.38
N SER A 28 20.17 -4.17 -6.09
CA SER A 28 21.40 -3.62 -5.53
C SER A 28 21.91 -4.44 -4.36
N ASN A 29 23.17 -4.22 -3.99
CA ASN A 29 23.83 -4.86 -2.84
C ASN A 29 23.44 -4.25 -1.48
N TYR A 30 22.53 -3.27 -1.45
CA TYR A 30 22.06 -2.58 -0.24
C TYR A 30 23.15 -1.80 0.55
N ASP A 31 24.36 -1.67 0.00
CA ASP A 31 25.47 -0.92 0.63
C ASP A 31 25.32 0.60 0.47
N THR A 32 24.43 1.05 -0.42
CA THR A 32 24.18 2.46 -0.69
C THR A 32 22.99 2.95 0.11
N ALA A 33 23.15 4.04 0.87
CA ALA A 33 22.04 4.61 1.61
C ALA A 33 20.94 5.12 0.65
N TRP A 34 19.77 4.48 0.70
CA TRP A 34 18.58 4.84 -0.05
C TRP A 34 17.33 4.31 0.66
N ASN A 35 16.14 4.85 0.35
CA ASN A 35 14.89 4.38 0.93
C ASN A 35 14.40 3.11 0.23
N TYR A 36 14.99 1.95 0.53
CA TYR A 36 14.61 0.68 -0.11
C TYR A 36 13.13 0.29 0.05
N GLY A 37 12.43 0.87 1.03
CA GLY A 37 10.99 0.69 1.18
C GLY A 37 10.18 1.29 0.05
N SER A 38 10.66 2.36 -0.60
CA SER A 38 9.95 3.01 -1.70
C SER A 38 10.16 2.33 -3.05
N PHE A 39 10.81 1.16 -3.11
CA PHE A 39 11.02 0.44 -4.36
C PHE A 39 9.68 0.00 -4.97
N SER A 40 9.49 0.27 -6.27
CA SER A 40 8.30 -0.17 -7.00
C SER A 40 8.64 -1.09 -8.17
N LEU A 41 7.75 -2.04 -8.49
CA LEU A 41 8.00 -3.02 -9.54
C LEU A 41 8.14 -2.40 -10.93
N ASP A 42 7.44 -1.30 -11.22
CA ASP A 42 7.46 -0.63 -12.52
C ASP A 42 8.48 0.52 -12.59
N LYS A 43 8.79 1.16 -11.45
CA LYS A 43 9.69 2.34 -11.37
C LYS A 43 11.07 2.05 -10.79
N GLY A 44 11.26 0.89 -10.16
CA GLY A 44 12.49 0.53 -9.46
C GLY A 44 12.88 1.57 -8.40
N PHE A 45 14.13 2.04 -8.46
CA PHE A 45 14.67 3.08 -7.56
C PHE A 45 14.26 4.52 -7.92
N SER A 46 13.39 4.73 -8.92
CA SER A 46 13.00 6.06 -9.40
C SER A 46 11.75 6.64 -8.69
N THR A 47 11.45 6.17 -7.49
CA THR A 47 10.29 6.59 -6.70
C THR A 47 10.60 7.76 -5.78
N GLU A 48 11.81 7.82 -5.22
CA GLU A 48 12.27 8.89 -4.34
C GLU A 48 13.76 9.23 -4.55
N GLY A 49 14.04 10.48 -4.94
CA GLY A 49 15.40 10.97 -5.11
C GLY A 49 16.18 10.26 -6.23
N ASN A 50 17.49 10.46 -6.25
CA ASN A 50 18.38 9.79 -7.19
C ASN A 50 19.09 8.64 -6.49
N PHE A 51 18.92 7.42 -7.00
CA PHE A 51 19.74 6.30 -6.60
C PHE A 51 21.12 6.38 -7.29
N ILE A 52 22.18 6.27 -6.50
CA ILE A 52 23.57 6.39 -6.98
C ILE A 52 24.39 5.12 -6.70
N GLY A 53 23.72 4.03 -6.32
CA GLY A 53 24.37 2.77 -5.99
C GLY A 53 24.71 1.94 -7.22
N VAL A 54 25.36 0.80 -6.98
CA VAL A 54 25.56 -0.19 -8.05
C VAL A 54 24.22 -0.86 -8.33
N GLU A 55 23.78 -0.74 -9.58
CA GLU A 55 22.61 -1.44 -10.09
C GLU A 55 23.03 -2.73 -10.79
N SER A 56 22.31 -3.79 -10.46
CA SER A 56 22.28 -5.03 -11.20
C SER A 56 20.85 -5.31 -11.61
N LYS A 57 20.61 -6.43 -12.28
CA LYS A 57 19.28 -6.88 -12.63
C LYS A 57 19.02 -8.24 -12.05
N GLU A 58 17.81 -8.43 -11.54
CA GLU A 58 17.36 -9.74 -11.09
C GLU A 58 16.00 -10.08 -11.70
N LEU A 59 15.78 -11.38 -11.89
CA LEU A 59 14.50 -11.90 -12.36
C LEU A 59 13.65 -12.29 -11.16
N ILE A 60 12.44 -11.75 -11.08
CA ILE A 60 11.47 -12.12 -10.05
C ILE A 60 10.17 -12.63 -10.68
N HIS A 61 9.56 -13.60 -9.99
CA HIS A 61 8.24 -14.08 -10.35
C HIS A 61 7.18 -13.14 -9.78
N VAL A 62 6.30 -12.64 -10.64
CA VAL A 62 5.07 -11.95 -10.27
C VAL A 62 3.91 -12.92 -10.40
N ILE A 63 3.02 -12.94 -9.41
CA ILE A 63 1.82 -13.78 -9.38
C ILE A 63 0.58 -12.94 -9.09
N SER A 64 -0.58 -13.40 -9.57
CA SER A 64 -1.87 -12.87 -9.12
C SER A 64 -2.32 -13.59 -7.85
N LEU A 65 -2.86 -12.86 -6.86
CA LEU A 65 -3.34 -13.49 -5.61
C LEU A 65 -4.42 -14.54 -5.88
N ASP A 66 -5.25 -14.32 -6.91
CA ASP A 66 -6.26 -15.27 -7.40
C ASP A 66 -5.68 -16.59 -7.92
N LYS A 67 -4.36 -16.69 -8.12
CA LYS A 67 -3.68 -17.92 -8.55
C LYS A 67 -2.68 -18.44 -7.52
N HIS A 68 -2.41 -17.68 -6.47
CA HIS A 68 -1.49 -18.13 -5.43
C HIS A 68 -2.09 -19.34 -4.69
N PRO A 69 -1.42 -20.50 -4.69
CA PRO A 69 -2.04 -21.76 -4.26
C PRO A 69 -2.39 -21.79 -2.78
N GLU A 70 -1.56 -21.22 -1.90
CA GLU A 70 -1.83 -21.20 -0.46
C GLU A 70 -2.91 -20.17 -0.09
N VAL A 71 -2.81 -18.94 -0.61
CA VAL A 71 -3.82 -17.89 -0.43
C VAL A 71 -5.21 -18.35 -0.90
N ASN A 72 -5.29 -19.06 -2.04
CA ASN A 72 -6.57 -19.57 -2.54
C ASN A 72 -7.21 -20.68 -1.70
N ARG A 73 -6.44 -21.31 -0.80
CA ARG A 73 -6.94 -22.34 0.11
C ARG A 73 -7.44 -21.75 1.43
N LEU A 74 -7.25 -20.46 1.66
CA LEU A 74 -7.79 -19.80 2.84
C LEU A 74 -9.32 -19.84 2.79
N GLU A 75 -9.93 -20.25 3.91
CA GLU A 75 -11.38 -20.30 4.04
C GLU A 75 -11.98 -18.89 4.17
N ASP A 76 -11.26 -18.00 4.87
CA ASP A 76 -11.66 -16.61 5.04
C ASP A 76 -10.44 -15.67 5.04
N ILE A 77 -10.67 -14.43 4.64
CA ILE A 77 -9.69 -13.35 4.66
C ILE A 77 -10.39 -12.11 5.23
N ASP A 78 -10.04 -11.75 6.46
CA ASP A 78 -10.60 -10.57 7.13
C ASP A 78 -10.01 -9.26 6.62
N LEU A 79 -8.73 -9.27 6.26
CA LEU A 79 -7.95 -8.08 5.92
C LEU A 79 -6.99 -8.37 4.76
N LEU A 80 -7.00 -7.48 3.77
CA LEU A 80 -6.00 -7.41 2.71
C LEU A 80 -5.27 -6.07 2.83
N LYS A 81 -4.00 -6.10 3.27
CA LYS A 81 -3.13 -4.92 3.22
C LYS A 81 -2.44 -4.84 1.87
N ILE A 82 -2.41 -3.66 1.25
CA ILE A 82 -1.71 -3.40 -0.02
C ILE A 82 -0.88 -2.13 0.15
N ASP A 83 0.42 -2.26 -0.06
CA ASP A 83 1.43 -1.23 0.13
C ASP A 83 2.51 -1.58 -0.88
N ALA A 84 2.32 -1.11 -2.12
CA ALA A 84 3.02 -1.62 -3.31
C ALA A 84 3.64 -0.48 -4.13
N GLU A 85 3.81 0.69 -3.52
CA GLU A 85 4.53 1.85 -4.04
C GLU A 85 4.06 2.24 -5.46
N GLY A 86 2.73 2.32 -5.64
CA GLY A 86 2.09 2.70 -6.90
C GLY A 86 1.60 1.53 -7.75
N PHE A 87 1.77 0.29 -7.29
CA PHE A 87 1.32 -0.93 -7.99
C PHE A 87 -0.01 -1.48 -7.43
N GLU A 88 -0.73 -0.69 -6.62
CA GLU A 88 -1.91 -1.13 -5.86
C GLU A 88 -3.04 -1.65 -6.77
N LEU A 89 -3.33 -0.94 -7.87
CA LEU A 89 -4.37 -1.34 -8.82
C LEU A 89 -4.05 -2.67 -9.50
N ASN A 90 -2.78 -2.93 -9.80
CA ASN A 90 -2.35 -4.20 -10.39
C ASN A 90 -2.52 -5.34 -9.39
N VAL A 91 -2.20 -5.12 -8.12
CA VAL A 91 -2.47 -6.08 -7.03
C VAL A 91 -3.97 -6.36 -6.91
N LEU A 92 -4.80 -5.31 -6.89
CA LEU A 92 -6.26 -5.42 -6.79
C LEU A 92 -6.85 -6.21 -7.98
N ASN A 93 -6.40 -5.94 -9.20
CA ASN A 93 -6.82 -6.68 -10.39
C ASN A 93 -6.42 -8.16 -10.34
N GLY A 94 -5.23 -8.45 -9.81
CA GLY A 94 -4.76 -9.82 -9.58
C GLY A 94 -5.46 -10.56 -8.43
N ALA A 95 -6.27 -9.86 -7.63
CA ALA A 95 -6.94 -10.39 -6.45
C ALA A 95 -8.48 -10.35 -6.56
N LYS A 96 -9.02 -10.15 -7.77
CA LYS A 96 -10.44 -9.86 -7.98
C LYS A 96 -11.35 -10.97 -7.44
N ASN A 97 -11.06 -12.23 -7.74
CA ASN A 97 -11.89 -13.37 -7.31
C ASN A 97 -11.79 -13.58 -5.79
N LEU A 98 -10.59 -13.40 -5.23
CA LEU A 98 -10.34 -13.43 -3.80
C LEU A 98 -11.16 -12.36 -3.07
N ILE A 99 -11.10 -11.11 -3.57
CA ILE A 99 -11.84 -9.98 -3.01
C ILE A 99 -13.35 -10.19 -3.11
N GLU A 100 -13.85 -10.71 -4.23
CA GLU A 100 -15.27 -11.00 -4.42
C GLU A 100 -15.77 -12.10 -3.47
N ARG A 101 -14.95 -13.15 -3.26
CA ARG A 101 -15.26 -14.31 -2.41
C ARG A 101 -15.28 -13.94 -0.93
N HIS A 102 -14.21 -13.32 -0.42
CA HIS A 102 -14.03 -13.08 1.02
C HIS A 102 -14.50 -11.70 1.48
N LYS A 103 -14.58 -10.73 0.56
CA LYS A 103 -14.92 -9.33 0.85
C LYS A 103 -14.10 -8.78 2.04
N PRO A 104 -12.76 -8.93 2.04
CA PRO A 104 -11.92 -8.51 3.17
C PRO A 104 -12.08 -7.01 3.42
N ILE A 105 -11.73 -6.52 4.59
CA ILE A 105 -11.37 -5.10 4.72
C ILE A 105 -10.11 -4.89 3.87
N ILE A 106 -10.07 -3.84 3.06
CA ILE A 106 -8.88 -3.52 2.27
C ILE A 106 -8.21 -2.31 2.92
N PHE A 107 -6.96 -2.45 3.32
CA PHE A 107 -6.15 -1.35 3.83
C PHE A 107 -5.04 -1.08 2.80
N VAL A 108 -5.17 0.01 2.06
CA VAL A 108 -4.33 0.27 0.88
C VAL A 108 -3.64 1.62 0.97
N GLU A 109 -2.34 1.67 0.65
CA GLU A 109 -1.63 2.93 0.49
C GLU A 109 -2.25 3.74 -0.66
N ALA A 110 -2.36 5.05 -0.48
CA ALA A 110 -2.91 5.93 -1.49
C ALA A 110 -1.99 7.13 -1.72
N HIS A 111 -1.41 7.23 -2.91
CA HIS A 111 -0.73 8.45 -3.32
C HIS A 111 -1.73 9.58 -3.53
N ILE A 112 -1.54 10.66 -2.78
CA ILE A 112 -2.46 11.80 -2.72
C ILE A 112 -2.81 12.41 -4.07
N HIS A 113 -1.87 12.40 -5.03
CA HIS A 113 -2.06 12.98 -6.36
C HIS A 113 -2.69 12.01 -7.38
N HIS A 114 -2.80 10.73 -7.03
CA HIS A 114 -3.26 9.66 -7.93
C HIS A 114 -4.32 8.73 -7.30
N SER A 115 -4.86 9.10 -6.13
CA SER A 115 -5.80 8.27 -5.38
C SER A 115 -7.18 8.14 -6.03
N ASN A 116 -7.57 9.05 -6.94
CA ASN A 116 -8.91 9.05 -7.51
C ASN A 116 -9.21 7.78 -8.33
N GLU A 117 -8.22 7.26 -9.05
CA GLU A 117 -8.38 6.02 -9.83
C GLU A 117 -8.57 4.82 -8.89
N LEU A 118 -7.75 4.74 -7.85
CA LEU A 118 -7.85 3.73 -6.80
C LEU A 118 -9.21 3.76 -6.08
N ILE A 119 -9.66 4.95 -5.66
CA ILE A 119 -10.95 5.14 -4.99
C ILE A 119 -12.10 4.78 -5.94
N SER A 120 -12.02 5.18 -7.21
CA SER A 120 -13.03 4.85 -8.23
C SER A 120 -13.13 3.35 -8.47
N TYR A 121 -11.99 2.67 -8.52
CA TYR A 121 -11.93 1.22 -8.67
C TYR A 121 -12.61 0.53 -7.48
N LEU A 122 -12.25 0.92 -6.26
CA LEU A 122 -12.79 0.34 -5.02
C LEU A 122 -14.30 0.59 -4.90
N ASP A 123 -14.77 1.81 -5.21
CA ASP A 123 -16.20 2.13 -5.24
C ASP A 123 -16.96 1.24 -6.25
N LYS A 124 -16.40 1.07 -7.46
CA LYS A 124 -16.98 0.22 -8.52
C LYS A 124 -17.13 -1.24 -8.09
N ILE A 125 -16.19 -1.78 -7.31
CA ILE A 125 -16.29 -3.14 -6.76
C ILE A 125 -17.05 -3.22 -5.43
N GLY A 126 -17.72 -2.13 -5.03
CA GLY A 126 -18.66 -2.10 -3.92
C GLY A 126 -18.04 -1.81 -2.56
N TYR A 127 -16.89 -1.13 -2.51
CA TYR A 127 -16.23 -0.73 -1.28
C TYR A 127 -16.44 0.74 -0.97
N LYS A 128 -16.67 1.04 0.31
CA LYS A 128 -16.64 2.41 0.86
C LYS A 128 -15.28 2.63 1.49
N CYS A 129 -14.58 3.67 1.05
CA CYS A 129 -13.23 3.99 1.53
C CYS A 129 -13.24 5.18 2.48
N TYR A 130 -12.35 5.11 3.48
CA TYR A 130 -12.18 6.10 4.52
C TYR A 130 -10.69 6.44 4.63
N TRP A 131 -10.36 7.72 4.70
CA TRP A 131 -8.99 8.18 4.87
C TRP A 131 -8.46 7.79 6.24
N PHE A 132 -7.32 7.09 6.24
CA PHE A 132 -6.53 6.78 7.41
C PHE A 132 -5.15 7.41 7.24
N ILE A 133 -4.98 8.60 7.83
CA ILE A 133 -3.80 9.45 7.64
C ILE A 133 -3.05 9.57 8.97
N SER A 134 -1.74 9.35 8.97
CA SER A 134 -0.92 9.41 10.18
C SER A 134 0.41 10.10 9.94
N GLU A 135 1.01 10.69 10.98
CA GLU A 135 2.41 11.16 10.90
C GLU A 135 3.35 9.96 10.84
N ARG A 136 4.32 10.00 9.91
CA ARG A 136 5.42 9.02 9.83
C ARG A 136 6.20 8.94 11.14
N TYR A 137 6.35 10.08 11.81
CA TYR A 137 7.03 10.16 13.09
C TYR A 137 6.07 9.93 14.26
N GLN A 138 6.47 9.04 15.18
CA GLN A 138 5.81 8.83 16.46
C GLN A 138 6.78 9.16 17.60
N LYS A 139 6.34 10.01 18.56
CA LYS A 139 7.16 10.44 19.70
C LYS A 139 7.62 9.25 20.57
N ASN A 140 6.85 8.17 20.58
CA ASN A 140 7.10 6.93 21.30
C ASN A 140 7.58 5.79 20.38
N ASN A 141 8.31 6.09 19.30
CA ASN A 141 8.86 5.07 18.41
C ASN A 141 9.82 4.11 19.13
N TYR A 142 9.91 2.87 18.64
CA TYR A 142 10.68 1.77 19.24
C TYR A 142 12.15 2.14 19.51
N PHE A 143 12.77 2.87 18.58
CA PHE A 143 14.17 3.28 18.68
C PHE A 143 14.41 4.54 19.53
N LYS A 144 13.33 5.15 20.07
CA LYS A 144 13.36 6.43 20.81
C LYS A 144 14.07 7.56 20.03
N GLN A 145 14.05 7.48 18.71
CA GLN A 145 14.69 8.44 17.83
C GLN A 145 13.93 9.77 17.91
N GLU A 146 14.65 10.89 17.97
CA GLU A 146 14.03 12.22 17.84
C GLU A 146 13.55 12.47 16.41
N LYS A 147 12.61 13.40 16.22
CA LYS A 147 12.04 13.71 14.90
C LYS A 147 13.12 14.26 13.97
N SER A 148 13.61 13.43 13.06
CA SER A 148 14.58 13.80 12.03
C SER A 148 13.94 14.11 10.68
N LEU A 149 12.76 13.54 10.40
CA LEU A 149 12.01 13.71 9.17
C LEU A 149 10.52 13.93 9.47
N GLY A 150 9.91 14.84 8.71
CA GLY A 150 8.46 15.04 8.68
C GLY A 150 7.81 14.25 7.55
N GLY A 151 6.49 14.14 7.58
CA GLY A 151 5.74 13.48 6.52
C GLY A 151 4.47 12.85 7.07
N MET A 152 3.52 12.62 6.17
CA MET A 152 2.26 11.93 6.46
C MET A 152 2.21 10.69 5.59
N ASP A 153 1.72 9.59 6.15
CA ASP A 153 1.33 8.42 5.40
C ASP A 153 -0.17 8.49 5.11
N PHE A 154 -0.51 8.27 3.85
CA PHE A 154 -1.88 8.34 3.35
C PHE A 154 -2.33 6.93 2.98
N ASN A 155 -3.31 6.43 3.73
CA ASN A 155 -3.90 5.13 3.48
C ASN A 155 -5.41 5.26 3.38
N LEU A 156 -6.03 4.26 2.76
CA LEU A 156 -7.46 4.07 2.75
C LEU A 156 -7.80 2.79 3.50
N ALA A 157 -8.71 2.89 4.45
CA ALA A 157 -9.40 1.74 5.01
C ALA A 157 -10.74 1.59 4.28
N CYS A 158 -10.92 0.49 3.57
CA CYS A 158 -12.06 0.27 2.69
C CYS A 158 -12.86 -0.95 3.14
N PHE A 159 -14.16 -0.74 3.30
CA PHE A 159 -15.11 -1.75 3.76
C PHE A 159 -16.06 -2.09 2.62
N HIS A 160 -16.21 -3.37 2.29
CA HIS A 160 -17.25 -3.79 1.34
C HIS A 160 -18.62 -3.35 1.88
N LYS A 161 -19.53 -2.92 1.01
CA LYS A 161 -20.86 -2.38 1.36
C LYS A 161 -21.74 -3.32 2.21
N SER A 162 -21.43 -4.61 2.24
CA SER A 162 -22.11 -5.60 3.09
C SER A 162 -21.54 -5.68 4.51
N LYS A 163 -20.45 -4.98 4.82
CA LYS A 163 -19.82 -4.92 6.15
C LYS A 163 -20.06 -3.52 6.74
N GLN A 164 -20.30 -3.46 8.05
CA GLN A 164 -20.43 -2.19 8.75
C GLN A 164 -19.04 -1.61 9.02
N SER A 165 -18.80 -0.37 8.59
CA SER A 165 -17.59 0.37 8.96
C SER A 165 -17.65 0.76 10.44
N THR A 166 -16.53 0.61 11.15
CA THR A 166 -16.34 1.16 12.49
C THR A 166 -15.73 2.56 12.47
N LEU A 167 -15.43 3.09 11.28
CA LEU A 167 -14.79 4.40 11.11
C LEU A 167 -15.84 5.51 10.98
N PRO A 168 -15.54 6.72 11.48
CA PRO A 168 -16.41 7.88 11.35
C PRO A 168 -16.69 8.25 9.89
N GLU A 169 -17.93 8.64 9.57
CA GLU A 169 -18.34 8.99 8.19
C GLU A 169 -17.66 10.25 7.67
N GLU A 170 -17.18 11.15 8.54
CA GLU A 170 -16.40 12.33 8.15
C GLU A 170 -15.03 12.00 7.53
N LEU A 171 -14.54 10.77 7.72
CA LEU A 171 -13.33 10.29 7.05
C LEU A 171 -13.62 9.69 5.67
N ARG A 172 -14.89 9.50 5.33
CA ARG A 172 -15.29 8.84 4.09
C ARG A 172 -14.88 9.67 2.88
N THR A 173 -14.39 8.97 1.85
CA THR A 173 -14.01 9.57 0.58
C THR A 173 -14.83 9.05 -0.58
N THR A 174 -14.90 9.84 -1.65
CA THR A 174 -15.44 9.48 -2.95
C THR A 174 -14.48 9.96 -4.03
N PRO A 175 -14.56 9.44 -5.27
CA PRO A 175 -13.66 9.82 -6.36
C PRO A 175 -13.53 11.32 -6.65
N ASN A 176 -14.48 12.14 -6.20
CA ASN A 176 -14.53 13.58 -6.45
C ASN A 176 -14.26 14.44 -5.20
N ASN A 177 -13.97 13.84 -4.04
CA ASN A 177 -13.71 14.61 -2.83
C ASN A 177 -12.40 15.40 -2.96
N LEU A 178 -12.43 16.66 -2.51
CA LEU A 178 -11.20 17.43 -2.37
C LEU A 178 -10.50 17.03 -1.07
N LEU A 179 -9.20 16.76 -1.13
CA LEU A 179 -8.41 16.35 0.05
C LEU A 179 -8.49 17.37 1.19
N THR A 180 -8.64 18.64 0.86
CA THR A 180 -8.83 19.76 1.80
C THR A 180 -10.08 19.62 2.67
N GLU A 181 -11.01 18.75 2.29
CA GLU A 181 -12.25 18.48 3.04
C GLU A 181 -12.04 17.41 4.13
N ILE A 182 -10.87 16.76 4.19
CA ILE A 182 -10.56 15.74 5.20
C ILE A 182 -10.13 16.44 6.50
N PRO A 183 -10.79 16.21 7.66
CA PRO A 183 -10.53 16.97 8.89
C PRO A 183 -9.06 16.97 9.39
N ILE A 184 -8.33 15.86 9.14
CA ILE A 184 -6.90 15.73 9.51
C ILE A 184 -6.00 16.59 8.60
N VAL A 185 -6.41 16.77 7.34
CA VAL A 185 -5.73 17.59 6.33
C VAL A 185 -6.09 19.07 6.52
N SER A 186 -7.38 19.39 6.70
CA SER A 186 -7.86 20.77 6.85
C SER A 186 -7.22 21.52 8.02
N ASN A 187 -6.84 20.83 9.10
CA ASN A 187 -6.18 21.44 10.26
C ASN A 187 -4.67 21.68 10.08
N ARG A 188 -4.06 21.28 8.95
CA ARG A 188 -2.59 21.36 8.74
C ARG A 188 -2.14 21.91 7.38
N PHE A 189 -3.05 22.17 6.44
CA PHE A 189 -2.71 22.70 5.12
C PHE A 189 -2.64 24.24 5.04
N ASP A 190 -2.49 24.94 6.17
CA ASP A 190 -1.97 26.32 6.25
C ASP A 190 -0.45 26.39 6.00
N LEU A 191 0.11 25.51 5.16
CA LEU A 191 1.53 25.52 4.83
C LEU A 191 1.72 25.91 3.35
N PRO A 192 2.51 26.95 3.05
CA PRO A 192 2.68 27.46 1.70
C PRO A 192 3.42 26.45 0.81
N PRO A 193 3.26 26.55 -0.53
CA PRO A 193 3.99 25.69 -1.46
C PRO A 193 5.50 25.86 -1.26
N LYS A 194 6.22 24.74 -1.16
CA LYS A 194 7.68 24.76 -1.12
C LYS A 194 8.20 25.33 -2.45
N SER A 195 9.00 26.39 -2.31
CA SER A 195 9.80 27.06 -3.35
C SER A 195 10.77 26.12 -4.04
#